data_AF-A0A2D5WDA5-F1
#
_entry.id   AF-A0A2D5WDA5-F1
#
_cell.length_a   1.000
_cell.length_b   1.000
_cell.length_c   1.000
_cell.angle_alpha   90.00
_cell.angle_beta   90.00
_cell.angle_gamma   90.00
#
_symmetry.space_group_name_H-M   'P 1'
#
loop_
_entity.id
_entity.type
_entity.pdbx_description
1 polymer ?
#
loop_
_entity_poly.entity_id
_entity_poly.type
_entity_poly.pdbx_seq_one_letter_code
_entity_poly.pdbx_strand_id
1 'polypeptide(L)'
;MCHKLKSPLMALSLGLLFGGCDGVKEEALQADTAEESASDLITFFEKADPKLKQLAKTASDALDQGNFTLAIQSINQLKAHGAKLTVDQFMVVSEAGVNVQNALIEAAENGDKKAQMMLNVQGAARRN
;
A
#
# COMPACT_ATOMS: atom_id res chain seq x y z
N MET A 1 -23.75 -28.29 -59.98
CA MET A 1 -23.31 -29.34 -59.03
C MET A 1 -22.16 -28.73 -58.22
N CYS A 2 -22.45 -27.96 -57.17
CA CYS A 2 -22.57 -28.39 -55.78
C CYS A 2 -21.37 -29.20 -55.28
N HIS A 3 -20.36 -28.55 -54.70
CA HIS A 3 -19.74 -29.07 -53.47
C HIS A 3 -19.52 -27.89 -52.52
N LYS A 4 -20.24 -27.95 -51.41
CA LYS A 4 -20.38 -26.91 -50.41
C LYS A 4 -19.10 -26.82 -49.56
N LEU A 5 -18.59 -25.61 -49.40
CA LEU A 5 -17.63 -25.26 -48.35
C LEU A 5 -18.36 -25.38 -47.00
N LYS A 6 -18.10 -26.44 -46.24
CA LYS A 6 -18.57 -26.62 -44.87
C LYS A 6 -17.37 -26.44 -43.95
N SER A 7 -17.15 -25.20 -43.52
CA SER A 7 -16.26 -24.90 -42.40
C SER A 7 -17.06 -24.75 -41.11
N PRO A 8 -16.46 -25.08 -39.96
CA PRO A 8 -17.17 -25.65 -38.83
C PRO A 8 -17.66 -24.55 -37.90
N LEU A 9 -18.97 -24.57 -37.61
CA LEU A 9 -19.53 -23.86 -36.46
C LEU A 9 -19.41 -24.79 -35.24
N MET A 10 -18.22 -24.86 -34.65
CA MET A 10 -18.06 -25.43 -33.30
C MET A 10 -18.11 -24.25 -32.32
N ALA A 11 -19.30 -24.05 -31.76
CA ALA A 11 -19.52 -23.19 -30.62
C ALA A 11 -18.68 -23.71 -29.43
N LEU A 12 -17.56 -23.05 -29.16
CA LEU A 12 -16.77 -23.27 -27.95
C LEU A 12 -17.19 -22.24 -26.90
N SER A 13 -18.43 -22.37 -26.43
CA SER A 13 -18.86 -21.76 -25.17
C SER A 13 -18.50 -22.72 -24.04
N LEU A 14 -17.31 -22.56 -23.48
CA LEU A 14 -16.99 -23.11 -22.17
C LEU A 14 -16.44 -21.95 -21.34
N GLY A 15 -17.33 -21.43 -20.49
CA GLY A 15 -17.01 -20.36 -19.56
C GLY A 15 -15.80 -20.74 -18.73
N LEU A 16 -14.73 -19.97 -18.87
CA LEU A 16 -13.77 -19.84 -17.78
C LEU A 16 -14.43 -18.94 -16.74
N LEU A 17 -15.02 -19.64 -15.79
CA LEU A 17 -15.48 -19.19 -14.50
C LEU A 17 -14.64 -18.02 -13.98
N PHE A 18 -15.30 -16.87 -13.83
CA PHE A 18 -14.97 -15.88 -12.82
C PHE A 18 -14.89 -16.60 -11.47
N GLY A 19 -13.67 -16.97 -11.10
CA GLY A 19 -13.34 -17.73 -9.90
C GLY A 19 -12.26 -17.00 -9.11
N GLY A 20 -12.56 -15.78 -8.71
CA GLY A 20 -11.80 -15.03 -7.73
C GLY A 20 -12.80 -14.19 -6.96
N CYS A 21 -13.19 -14.64 -5.78
CA CYS A 21 -13.89 -13.83 -4.80
C CYS A 21 -12.89 -12.76 -4.35
N ASP A 22 -12.81 -11.66 -5.11
CA ASP A 22 -11.81 -10.60 -4.95
C ASP A 22 -12.52 -9.28 -4.68
N GLY A 23 -13.42 -9.30 -3.68
CA GLY A 23 -14.11 -8.10 -3.23
C GLY A 23 -13.28 -7.22 -2.30
N VAL A 24 -12.02 -7.57 -2.01
CA VAL A 24 -11.22 -6.93 -0.94
C VAL A 24 -10.02 -6.14 -1.49
N LYS A 25 -9.65 -6.34 -2.76
CA LYS A 25 -8.40 -5.75 -3.29
C LYS A 25 -8.51 -4.29 -3.72
N GLU A 26 -9.68 -3.84 -4.17
CA GLU A 26 -9.83 -2.44 -4.58
C GLU A 26 -10.00 -1.49 -3.38
N GLU A 27 -10.56 -1.97 -2.28
CA GLU A 27 -10.84 -1.17 -1.08
C GLU A 27 -9.59 -0.92 -0.24
N ALA A 28 -8.67 -1.89 -0.17
CA ALA A 28 -7.42 -1.77 0.57
C ALA A 28 -6.28 -1.06 -0.21
N LEU A 29 -6.63 -0.43 -1.33
CA LEU A 29 -5.78 0.49 -2.09
C LEU A 29 -6.30 1.93 -2.01
N GLN A 30 -7.20 2.19 -1.06
CA GLN A 30 -7.86 3.47 -0.84
C GLN A 30 -7.83 3.85 0.64
N ALA A 31 -6.76 3.51 1.36
CA ALA A 31 -6.63 3.97 2.74
C ALA A 31 -6.63 5.51 2.74
N ASP A 32 -7.60 6.12 3.42
CA ASP A 32 -7.69 7.57 3.56
C ASP A 32 -7.00 8.03 4.86
N THR A 33 -6.77 7.10 5.78
CA THR A 33 -6.23 7.38 7.12
C THR A 33 -4.97 6.58 7.44
N ALA A 34 -4.22 7.05 8.45
CA ALA A 34 -3.06 6.33 8.96
C ALA A 34 -3.43 4.98 9.61
N GLU A 35 -4.62 4.85 10.18
CA GLU A 35 -5.14 3.63 10.80
C GLU A 35 -5.49 2.56 9.75
N GLU A 36 -6.18 2.95 8.68
CA GLU A 36 -6.44 2.07 7.54
C GLU A 36 -5.12 1.62 6.90
N SER A 37 -4.19 2.55 6.69
CA SER A 37 -2.85 2.22 6.20
C SER A 37 -2.09 1.25 7.10
N ALA A 38 -2.26 1.34 8.43
CA ALA A 38 -1.66 0.38 9.36
C ALA A 38 -2.22 -1.03 9.16
N SER A 39 -3.53 -1.14 8.93
CA SER A 39 -4.20 -2.41 8.64
C SER A 39 -3.79 -3.00 7.29
N ASP A 40 -3.70 -2.17 6.24
CA ASP A 40 -3.32 -2.60 4.89
C ASP A 40 -1.87 -3.08 4.82
N LEU A 41 -0.96 -2.43 5.55
CA LEU A 41 0.43 -2.87 5.67
C LEU A 41 0.52 -4.31 6.22
N ILE A 42 -0.32 -4.69 7.19
CA ILE A 42 -0.34 -6.06 7.71
C ILE A 42 -0.90 -7.03 6.67
N THR A 43 -2.02 -6.66 6.05
CA THR A 43 -2.75 -7.52 5.11
C THR A 43 -1.92 -7.82 3.86
N PHE A 44 -1.36 -6.80 3.20
CA PHE A 44 -0.66 -6.96 1.91
C PHE A 44 0.74 -7.55 2.04
N PHE A 45 1.31 -7.54 3.25
CA PHE A 45 2.61 -8.14 3.52
C PHE A 45 2.53 -9.46 4.30
N GLU A 46 1.34 -9.98 4.57
CA GLU A 46 1.17 -11.22 5.36
C GLU A 46 2.00 -12.38 4.81
N LYS A 47 2.09 -12.49 3.48
CA LYS A 47 2.80 -13.56 2.76
C LYS A 47 4.09 -13.08 2.08
N ALA A 48 4.54 -11.86 2.36
CA ALA A 48 5.78 -11.33 1.82
C ALA A 48 7.02 -12.03 2.41
N ASP A 49 8.19 -11.79 1.81
CA ASP A 49 9.47 -12.18 2.39
C ASP A 49 9.56 -11.78 3.87
N PRO A 50 10.12 -12.62 4.76
CA PRO A 50 10.10 -12.38 6.21
C PRO A 50 10.62 -10.99 6.62
N LYS A 51 11.64 -10.49 5.92
CA LYS A 51 12.20 -9.16 6.16
C LYS A 51 11.21 -8.04 5.79
N LEU A 52 10.51 -8.18 4.67
CA LEU A 52 9.52 -7.19 4.22
C LEU A 52 8.28 -7.22 5.10
N LYS A 53 7.81 -8.42 5.46
CA LYS A 53 6.72 -8.61 6.43
C LYS A 53 7.04 -7.95 7.77
N GLN A 54 8.26 -8.12 8.28
CA GLN A 54 8.67 -7.49 9.52
C GLN A 54 8.70 -5.95 9.41
N LEU A 55 9.20 -5.40 8.30
CA LEU A 55 9.20 -3.95 8.06
C LEU A 55 7.79 -3.38 7.98
N ALA A 56 6.88 -4.06 7.27
CA ALA A 56 5.48 -3.66 7.18
C ALA A 56 4.78 -3.71 8.55
N LYS A 57 5.05 -4.75 9.35
CA LYS A 57 4.56 -4.83 10.73
C LYS A 57 5.11 -3.69 11.59
N THR A 58 6.40 -3.39 11.50
CA THR A 58 6.99 -2.28 12.27
C THR A 58 6.42 -0.93 11.85
N ALA A 59 6.14 -0.72 10.56
CA ALA A 59 5.46 0.48 10.08
C ALA A 59 4.04 0.57 10.64
N SER A 60 3.27 -0.52 10.56
CA SER A 60 1.90 -0.62 11.10
C SER A 60 1.85 -0.33 12.61
N ASP A 61 2.62 -1.07 13.42
CA ASP A 61 2.68 -0.88 14.87
C ASP A 61 3.08 0.56 15.24
N ALA A 62 3.96 1.19 14.45
CA ALA A 62 4.40 2.56 14.69
C ALA A 62 3.32 3.59 14.33
N LEU A 63 2.50 3.35 13.31
CA LEU A 63 1.35 4.19 12.95
C LEU A 63 0.31 4.17 14.07
N ASP A 64 -0.07 2.98 14.55
CA ASP A 64 -1.03 2.81 15.65
C ASP A 64 -0.58 3.52 16.95
N GLN A 65 0.73 3.59 17.17
CA GLN A 65 1.32 4.25 18.34
C GLN A 65 1.56 5.76 18.15
N GLY A 66 1.26 6.32 16.98
CA GLY A 66 1.60 7.71 16.64
C GLY A 66 3.12 7.97 16.58
N ASN A 67 3.94 6.92 16.42
CA ASN A 67 5.38 7.04 16.32
C ASN A 67 5.81 7.34 14.87
N PHE A 68 5.54 8.57 14.44
CA PHE A 68 5.78 9.02 13.06
C PHE A 68 7.22 8.84 12.60
N THR A 69 8.22 8.94 13.50
CA THR A 69 9.62 8.73 13.14
C THR A 69 9.86 7.31 12.63
N LEU A 70 9.43 6.32 13.41
CA LEU A 70 9.65 4.91 13.10
C LEU A 70 8.78 4.47 11.92
N ALA A 71 7.55 4.97 11.83
CA ALA A 71 6.65 4.71 10.70
C ALA A 71 7.28 5.19 9.39
N ILE A 72 7.69 6.47 9.30
CA ILE A 72 8.31 7.04 8.10
C ILE A 72 9.60 6.29 7.73
N GLN A 73 10.45 5.97 8.70
CA GLN A 73 11.69 5.22 8.45
C GLN A 73 11.40 3.83 7.87
N SER A 74 10.46 3.09 8.46
CA SER A 74 10.11 1.74 8.03
C SER A 74 9.46 1.75 6.64
N ILE A 75 8.57 2.70 6.37
CA ILE A 75 7.96 2.93 5.05
C ILE A 75 9.03 3.25 4.01
N ASN A 76 10.00 4.12 4.32
CA ASN A 76 11.08 4.45 3.39
C ASN A 76 11.99 3.24 3.11
N GLN A 77 12.21 2.37 4.10
CA GLN A 77 12.93 1.11 3.89
C GLN A 77 12.17 0.15 2.97
N LEU A 78 10.84 0.05 3.11
CA LEU A 78 10.00 -0.70 2.17
C LEU A 78 10.10 -0.12 0.75
N LYS A 79 10.01 1.21 0.59
CA LYS A 79 10.19 1.88 -0.71
C LYS A 79 11.55 1.60 -1.34
N ALA A 80 12.62 1.60 -0.53
CA ALA A 80 13.96 1.25 -0.99
C ALA A 80 14.08 -0.22 -1.45
N HIS A 81 13.18 -1.09 -1.00
CA HIS A 81 13.04 -2.47 -1.48
C HIS A 81 12.09 -2.62 -2.68
N GLY A 82 11.70 -1.52 -3.34
CA GLY A 82 10.67 -1.50 -4.40
C GLY A 82 10.80 -2.57 -5.48
N ALA A 83 12.02 -2.94 -5.90
CA ALA A 83 12.24 -4.01 -6.89
C ALA A 83 11.78 -5.41 -6.43
N LYS A 84 11.52 -5.60 -5.13
CA LYS A 84 11.02 -6.83 -4.52
C LYS A 84 9.53 -6.77 -4.15
N LEU A 85 8.89 -5.62 -4.34
CA LEU A 85 7.48 -5.43 -4.03
C LEU A 85 6.63 -5.82 -5.23
N THR A 86 5.45 -6.39 -4.96
CA THR A 86 4.38 -6.41 -5.97
C THR A 86 3.86 -5.00 -6.22
N VAL A 87 3.11 -4.81 -7.30
CA VAL A 87 2.48 -3.52 -7.60
C VAL A 87 1.58 -3.09 -6.44
N ASP A 88 0.75 -3.99 -5.93
CA ASP A 88 -0.15 -3.72 -4.80
C ASP A 88 0.61 -3.33 -3.53
N GLN A 89 1.68 -4.06 -3.20
CA GLN A 89 2.54 -3.73 -2.04
C GLN A 89 3.20 -2.37 -2.21
N PHE A 90 3.64 -2.03 -3.42
CA PHE A 90 4.22 -0.72 -3.70
C PHE A 90 3.19 0.41 -3.55
N MET A 91 1.95 0.18 -3.99
CA MET A 91 0.84 1.13 -3.83
C MET A 91 0.51 1.35 -2.35
N VAL A 92 0.28 0.28 -1.59
CA VAL A 92 0.02 0.35 -0.13
C VAL A 92 1.14 1.11 0.60
N VAL A 93 2.40 0.83 0.29
CA VAL A 93 3.54 1.53 0.90
C VAL A 93 3.60 3.01 0.50
N SER A 94 3.16 3.34 -0.72
CA SER A 94 3.11 4.71 -1.20
C SER A 94 2.01 5.50 -0.48
N GLU A 95 0.81 4.93 -0.38
CA GLU A 95 -0.36 5.48 0.28
C GLU A 95 -0.14 5.64 1.79
N ALA A 96 0.37 4.62 2.47
CA ALA A 96 0.77 4.72 3.87
C ALA A 96 1.79 5.85 4.11
N GLY A 97 2.67 6.09 3.13
CA GLY A 97 3.61 7.21 3.16
C GLY A 97 2.97 8.60 3.02
N VAL A 98 1.83 8.71 2.34
CA VAL A 98 1.03 9.94 2.26
C VAL A 98 0.24 10.11 3.57
N ASN A 99 -0.42 9.06 4.03
CA ASN A 99 -1.29 9.14 5.20
C ASN A 99 -0.52 9.39 6.49
N VAL A 100 0.69 8.82 6.65
CA VAL A 100 1.56 9.17 7.78
C VAL A 100 1.98 10.64 7.74
N GLN A 101 2.14 11.21 6.55
CA GLN A 101 2.51 12.62 6.40
C GLN A 101 1.33 13.54 6.73
N ASN A 102 0.12 13.16 6.35
CA ASN A 102 -1.11 13.87 6.72
C ASN A 102 -1.33 13.81 8.24
N ALA A 103 -1.27 12.62 8.85
CA ALA A 103 -1.41 12.46 10.30
C ALA A 103 -0.34 13.24 11.09
N LEU A 104 0.89 13.30 10.58
CA LEU A 104 1.95 14.13 11.18
C LEU A 104 1.61 15.63 11.11
N ILE A 105 1.03 16.10 10.00
CA ILE A 105 0.60 17.49 9.84
C ILE A 105 -0.55 17.80 10.80
N GLU A 106 -1.58 16.97 10.83
CA GLU A 106 -2.72 17.13 11.74
C GLU A 106 -2.28 17.14 13.21
N ALA A 107 -1.37 16.24 13.61
CA ALA A 107 -0.82 16.25 14.96
C ALA A 107 -0.09 17.57 15.28
N ALA A 108 0.70 18.09 14.32
CA ALA A 108 1.40 19.35 14.48
C ALA A 108 0.44 20.55 14.57
N GLU A 109 -0.62 20.58 13.77
CA GLU A 109 -1.68 21.60 13.80
C GLU A 109 -2.46 21.57 15.12
N ASN A 110 -2.69 20.37 15.67
CA ASN A 110 -3.29 20.16 16.98
C ASN A 110 -2.35 20.47 18.16
N GLY A 111 -1.12 20.91 17.90
CA GLY A 111 -0.19 21.42 18.90
C GLY A 111 0.88 20.44 19.38
N ASP A 112 1.01 19.26 18.76
CA ASP A 112 2.10 18.32 19.09
C ASP A 112 3.46 18.94 18.74
N LYS A 113 4.25 19.22 19.78
CA LYS A 113 5.57 19.85 19.65
C LYS A 113 6.60 18.98 18.93
N LYS A 114 6.51 17.66 19.08
CA LYS A 114 7.41 16.73 18.40
C LYS A 114 7.06 16.66 16.91
N ALA A 115 5.78 16.63 16.56
CA ALA A 115 5.32 16.70 15.17
C ALA A 115 5.73 18.02 14.49
N GLN A 116 5.51 19.15 15.18
CA GLN A 116 5.95 20.49 14.72
C GLN A 116 7.47 20.53 14.46
N MET A 117 8.27 20.02 15.41
CA MET A 117 9.72 19.94 15.26
C MET A 117 10.12 19.09 14.04
N MET A 118 9.47 17.94 13.86
CA MET A 118 9.76 17.05 12.74
C MET A 118 9.50 17.71 11.39
N LEU A 119 8.36 18.38 11.22
CA LEU A 119 8.03 19.12 9.99
C LEU A 119 9.01 20.27 9.72
N ASN A 120 9.43 20.98 10.77
CA ASN A 120 10.41 22.06 10.64
C ASN A 120 11.76 21.55 10.12
N VAL A 121 12.23 20.41 10.63
CA VAL A 121 13.46 19.75 10.16
C VAL A 121 13.32 19.28 8.71
N GLN A 122 12.20 18.65 8.35
CA GLN A 122 11.94 18.22 6.97
C GLN A 122 11.91 19.42 6.01
N GLY A 123 11.27 20.53 6.41
CA GLY A 123 11.24 21.75 5.63
C GLY A 123 12.62 22.38 5.47
N ALA A 124 13.46 22.35 6.50
CA ALA A 124 14.83 22.85 6.42
C ALA A 124 15.71 22.02 5.47
N ALA A 125 15.58 20.68 5.50
CA ALA A 125 16.31 19.79 4.61
C ALA A 125 15.96 19.99 3.13
N ARG A 126 14.74 20.42 2.79
CA ARG A 126 14.29 20.68 1.41
C ARG A 126 14.73 22.04 0.86
N ARG A 127 15.14 22.97 1.71
CA ARG A 127 15.56 24.34 1.32
C ARG A 127 17.06 24.44 1.03
N ASN A 128 17.82 23.40 1.35
CA ASN A 128 19.27 23.29 1.13
C ASN A 128 19.55 22.32 -0.02
#